data_AF-A0A7G3ZJ93-F1
#
_entry.id   AF-A0A7G3ZJ93-F1
#
_cell.length_a   1.000
_cell.length_b   1.000
_cell.length_c   1.000
_cell.angle_alpha   90.00
_cell.angle_beta   90.00
_cell.angle_gamma   90.00
#
_symmetry.space_group_name_H-M   'P 1'
#
loop_
_entity.id
_entity.type
_entity.pdbx_description
1 polymer ?
#
loop_
_entity_poly.entity_id
_entity_poly.type
_entity_poly.pdbx_seq_one_letter_code
_entity_poly.pdbx_strand_id
1 'polypeptide(L)'
;MEGDKSATEPDREDVKAFAMPLHMVEKDMSFEERKNLLLLNQIIVFILNTSHYMTDLIYALYYLSNCEGTGEVKDGEGQDKLGQQDSNIVDQLSQIRKQLYTLAAQFRSNFRQMLDESNMASLDSAPKFRKLIDRNLICVLGVINELLISEMKSISEPLSMQLHNCLMGFANIYQFLRKVPIHHQYKITKPQLDVLLKALGQELIPSWKYQLDLLNFKLFNLLASHPSIVAQYRDATGDTVSDVRDGPGFKRFVTWLKDEIVGKAAF
;
A
#
# COMPACT_ATOMS: atom_id res chain seq x y z
N MET A 1 -16.19 32.90 60.16
CA MET A 1 -17.34 31.97 60.17
C MET A 1 -17.58 31.62 58.72
N GLU A 2 -17.00 30.50 58.29
CA GLU A 2 -17.71 29.19 58.23
C GLU A 2 -18.84 29.24 57.19
N GLY A 3 -18.92 28.38 56.18
CA GLY A 3 -18.15 27.17 55.92
C GLY A 3 -18.51 26.58 54.55
N ASP A 4 -17.60 25.69 54.18
CA ASP A 4 -17.42 24.88 52.99
C ASP A 4 -18.57 23.92 52.62
N LYS A 5 -18.62 23.56 51.32
CA LYS A 5 -18.95 22.24 50.70
C LYS A 5 -19.16 22.45 49.19
N SER A 6 -18.12 22.33 48.38
CA SER A 6 -17.57 21.11 47.77
C SER A 6 -18.48 20.44 46.74
N ALA A 7 -18.14 20.59 45.47
CA ALA A 7 -18.27 19.54 44.46
C ALA A 7 -17.11 19.69 43.47
N THR A 8 -16.05 18.96 43.78
CA THR A 8 -14.85 18.65 43.00
C THR A 8 -15.21 18.02 41.65
N GLU A 9 -14.84 18.67 40.54
CA GLU A 9 -14.55 17.98 39.28
C GLU A 9 -13.08 17.53 39.31
N PRO A 10 -12.79 16.30 38.88
CA PRO A 10 -11.49 15.68 39.10
C PRO A 10 -10.42 16.28 38.19
N ASP A 11 -9.23 16.34 38.76
CA ASP A 11 -7.96 16.68 38.15
C ASP A 11 -7.86 16.22 36.69
N ARG A 12 -7.75 17.19 35.78
CA ARG A 12 -7.05 16.97 34.52
C ARG A 12 -5.55 16.93 34.83
N GLU A 13 -5.14 15.85 35.48
CA GLU A 13 -3.74 15.44 35.52
C GLU A 13 -3.22 15.37 34.08
N ASP A 14 -2.26 16.26 33.81
CA ASP A 14 -1.08 16.02 32.98
C ASP A 14 -1.18 14.91 31.92
N VAL A 15 -1.97 15.16 30.87
CA VAL A 15 -1.62 14.60 29.56
C VAL A 15 -0.59 15.55 28.93
N LYS A 16 0.59 15.63 29.55
CA LYS A 16 1.83 15.86 28.81
C LYS A 16 2.04 14.62 27.95
N ALA A 17 1.30 14.56 26.84
CA ALA A 17 1.63 13.69 25.74
C ALA A 17 3.14 13.87 25.49
N PHE A 18 3.86 12.76 25.55
CA PHE A 18 5.28 12.64 25.25
C PHE A 18 5.56 13.06 23.79
N ALA A 19 5.40 14.34 23.49
CA ALA A 19 6.01 14.98 22.34
C ALA A 19 7.43 15.32 22.79
N MET A 20 8.28 14.29 22.88
CA MET A 20 9.72 14.53 22.99
C MET A 20 10.10 15.31 21.71
N PRO A 21 10.57 16.56 21.79
CA PRO A 21 10.90 17.33 20.60
C PRO A 21 12.00 16.58 19.86
N LEU A 22 11.78 16.17 18.61
CA LEU A 22 12.77 15.53 17.74
C LEU A 22 14.13 16.27 17.75
N HIS A 23 14.11 17.58 18.01
CA HIS A 23 15.28 18.44 18.12
C HIS A 23 16.18 18.13 19.36
N MET A 24 15.66 17.56 20.44
CA MET A 24 16.46 17.23 21.63
C MET A 24 17.19 15.89 21.51
N VAL A 25 16.66 14.95 20.72
CA VAL A 25 17.30 13.64 20.50
C VAL A 25 18.52 13.75 19.57
N GLU A 26 18.55 14.73 18.66
CA GLU A 26 19.66 14.90 17.72
C GLU A 26 21.00 15.38 18.32
N LYS A 27 20.99 16.00 19.51
CA LYS A 27 22.21 16.59 20.10
C LYS A 27 23.16 15.58 20.74
N ASP A 28 22.65 14.44 21.21
CA ASP A 28 23.43 13.44 21.94
C ASP A 28 23.72 12.16 21.12
N MET A 29 23.21 12.07 19.88
CA MET A 29 23.44 10.92 19.02
C MET A 29 24.80 10.96 18.32
N SER A 30 25.47 9.82 18.27
CA SER A 30 26.61 9.60 17.39
C SER A 30 26.19 9.75 15.91
N PHE A 31 27.17 10.01 15.04
CA PHE A 31 26.92 10.08 13.60
C PHE A 31 26.28 8.79 13.05
N GLU A 32 26.69 7.62 13.56
CA GLU A 32 26.17 6.32 13.12
C GLU A 32 24.71 6.11 13.55
N GLU A 33 24.34 6.51 14.76
CA GLU A 33 22.95 6.45 15.23
C GLU A 33 22.06 7.38 14.42
N ARG A 34 22.53 8.62 14.17
CA ARG A 34 21.81 9.58 13.34
C ARG A 34 21.63 9.07 11.91
N LYS A 35 22.70 8.54 11.30
CA LYS A 35 22.68 7.93 9.96
C LYS A 35 21.63 6.82 9.90
N ASN A 36 21.65 5.91 10.88
CA ASN A 36 20.76 4.78 10.94
C ASN A 36 19.29 5.22 11.09
N LEU A 37 19.01 6.19 11.96
CA LEU A 37 17.67 6.73 12.16
C LEU A 37 17.13 7.41 10.89
N LEU A 38 17.94 8.22 10.22
CA LEU A 38 17.54 8.92 8.99
C LEU A 38 17.23 7.94 7.86
N LEU A 39 18.05 6.89 7.70
CA LEU A 39 17.80 5.84 6.71
C LEU A 39 16.57 4.99 7.09
N LEU A 40 16.41 4.66 8.37
CA LEU A 40 15.25 3.93 8.88
C LEU A 40 13.95 4.66 8.54
N ASN A 41 13.89 5.97 8.74
CA ASN A 41 12.71 6.77 8.39
C ASN A 41 12.33 6.63 6.92
N GLN A 42 13.30 6.65 6.00
CA GLN A 42 13.03 6.48 4.57
C GLN A 42 12.58 5.04 4.24
N ILE A 43 13.17 4.04 4.90
CA ILE A 43 12.78 2.63 4.74
C ILE A 43 11.34 2.40 5.22
N ILE A 44 10.96 2.99 6.36
CA ILE A 44 9.60 2.94 6.91
C ILE A 44 8.59 3.51 5.90
N VAL A 45 8.89 4.68 5.31
CA VAL A 45 8.01 5.28 4.29
C VAL A 45 7.91 4.38 3.05
N PHE A 46 9.02 3.78 2.62
CA PHE A 46 9.00 2.83 1.50
C PHE A 46 8.16 1.58 1.81
N ILE A 47 8.24 1.03 3.02
CA ILE A 47 7.42 -0.10 3.48
C ILE A 47 5.93 0.25 3.48
N LEU A 48 5.57 1.43 4.00
CA LEU A 48 4.19 1.92 3.99
C LEU A 48 3.65 2.02 2.56
N ASN A 49 4.39 2.66 1.66
CA ASN A 49 4.01 2.77 0.25
C ASN A 49 3.95 1.40 -0.45
N THR A 50 4.79 0.44 -0.07
CA THR A 50 4.71 -0.95 -0.56
C THR A 50 3.41 -1.62 -0.13
N SER A 51 2.99 -1.44 1.12
CA SER A 51 1.70 -1.94 1.62
C SER A 51 0.51 -1.32 0.87
N HIS A 52 0.58 -0.03 0.54
CA HIS A 52 -0.43 0.62 -0.30
C HIS A 52 -0.44 0.06 -1.71
N TYR A 53 0.73 -0.08 -2.33
CA TYR A 53 0.87 -0.65 -3.67
C TYR A 53 0.28 -2.06 -3.75
N MET A 54 0.54 -2.93 -2.77
CA MET A 54 -0.08 -4.25 -2.69
C MET A 54 -1.61 -4.18 -2.68
N THR A 55 -2.19 -3.16 -2.03
CA THR A 55 -3.65 -2.94 -2.02
C THR A 55 -4.16 -2.54 -3.39
N ASP A 56 -3.45 -1.63 -4.08
CA ASP A 56 -3.82 -1.21 -5.43
C ASP A 56 -3.79 -2.41 -6.41
N LEU A 57 -2.82 -3.32 -6.27
CA LEU A 57 -2.78 -4.56 -7.07
C LEU A 57 -3.95 -5.49 -6.75
N ILE A 58 -4.39 -5.59 -5.49
CA ILE A 58 -5.59 -6.36 -5.10
C ILE A 58 -6.86 -5.78 -5.78
N TYR A 59 -7.01 -4.46 -5.79
CA TYR A 59 -8.11 -3.79 -6.50
C TYR A 59 -8.03 -4.00 -8.02
N ALA A 60 -6.82 -4.00 -8.61
CA ALA A 60 -6.62 -4.28 -10.02
C ALA A 60 -7.02 -5.71 -10.39
N LEU A 61 -6.64 -6.69 -9.56
CA LEU A 61 -7.09 -8.08 -9.71
C LEU A 61 -8.61 -8.21 -9.60
N TYR A 62 -9.23 -7.50 -8.64
CA TYR A 62 -10.69 -7.49 -8.51
C TYR A 62 -11.37 -6.92 -9.76
N TYR A 63 -10.85 -5.83 -10.31
CA TYR A 63 -11.36 -5.26 -11.56
C TYR A 63 -11.29 -6.28 -12.70
N LEU A 64 -10.13 -6.90 -12.92
CA LEU A 64 -9.97 -7.91 -13.98
C LEU A 64 -10.94 -9.09 -13.83
N SER A 65 -11.08 -9.64 -12.61
CA SER A 65 -12.03 -10.74 -12.37
C SER A 65 -13.46 -10.36 -12.76
N ASN A 66 -13.85 -9.09 -12.63
CA ASN A 66 -15.18 -8.61 -12.99
C ASN A 66 -15.30 -8.26 -14.49
N CYS A 67 -14.20 -7.94 -15.18
CA CYS A 67 -14.19 -7.78 -16.63
C CYS A 67 -14.36 -9.13 -17.35
N GLU A 68 -13.59 -10.14 -16.93
CA GLU A 68 -13.64 -11.51 -17.49
C GLU A 68 -14.99 -12.18 -17.20
N GLY A 69 -15.60 -11.92 -16.04
CA GLY A 69 -16.92 -12.44 -15.68
C GLY A 69 -18.10 -11.82 -16.45
N THR A 70 -17.89 -10.72 -17.18
CA THR A 70 -18.94 -10.02 -17.96
C THR A 70 -18.94 -10.37 -19.45
N GLY A 71 -18.27 -11.45 -19.87
CA GLY A 71 -18.20 -11.90 -21.26
C GLY A 71 -19.50 -11.63 -22.01
N GLU A 72 -19.50 -10.60 -22.86
CA GLU A 72 -20.61 -10.31 -23.74
C GLU A 72 -20.87 -11.59 -24.54
N VAL A 73 -22.08 -12.13 -24.39
CA VAL A 73 -22.60 -13.20 -25.24
C VAL A 73 -22.58 -12.67 -26.67
N LYS A 74 -21.47 -12.91 -27.37
CA LYS A 74 -21.43 -12.81 -28.82
C LYS A 74 -22.23 -13.99 -29.33
N ASP A 75 -23.43 -13.69 -29.82
CA ASP A 75 -24.29 -14.64 -30.52
C ASP A 75 -23.48 -15.47 -31.51
N GLY A 76 -23.58 -16.80 -31.40
CA GLY A 76 -23.16 -17.74 -32.45
C GLY A 76 -22.20 -18.83 -32.01
N GLU A 77 -22.78 -19.98 -31.62
CA GLU A 77 -22.26 -21.33 -31.87
C GLU A 77 -20.84 -21.67 -31.35
N GLY A 78 -20.74 -21.98 -30.06
CA GLY A 78 -19.53 -22.58 -29.45
C GLY A 78 -19.55 -22.73 -27.93
N GLN A 79 -20.72 -23.01 -27.34
CA GLN A 79 -21.02 -22.68 -25.93
C GLN A 79 -20.33 -23.52 -24.84
N ASP A 80 -19.89 -24.76 -25.09
CA ASP A 80 -19.43 -25.62 -23.98
C ASP A 80 -17.94 -25.55 -23.66
N LYS A 81 -17.09 -25.02 -24.56
CA LYS A 81 -15.62 -24.94 -24.35
C LYS A 81 -15.12 -23.55 -23.95
N LEU A 82 -15.76 -22.47 -24.41
CA LEU A 82 -15.38 -21.10 -24.02
C LEU A 82 -15.82 -20.78 -22.57
N GLY A 83 -17.05 -21.15 -22.18
CA GLY A 83 -17.56 -20.86 -20.84
C GLY A 83 -16.78 -21.53 -19.68
N GLN A 84 -16.14 -22.68 -19.94
CA GLN A 84 -15.25 -23.33 -18.97
C GLN A 84 -13.88 -22.65 -18.87
N GLN A 85 -13.40 -22.03 -19.96
CA GLN A 85 -12.08 -21.40 -20.01
C GLN A 85 -12.10 -20.04 -19.30
N ASP A 86 -13.17 -19.26 -19.48
CA ASP A 86 -13.35 -17.96 -18.81
C ASP A 86 -13.61 -18.13 -17.29
N SER A 87 -14.38 -19.15 -16.89
CA SER A 87 -14.57 -19.49 -15.47
C SER A 87 -13.25 -19.84 -14.78
N ASN A 88 -12.36 -20.56 -15.46
CA ASN A 88 -11.06 -20.96 -14.91
C ASN A 88 -10.13 -19.74 -14.71
N ILE A 89 -10.15 -18.76 -15.63
CA ILE A 89 -9.37 -17.53 -15.50
C ILE A 89 -9.89 -16.68 -14.34
N VAL A 90 -11.21 -16.52 -14.21
CA VAL A 90 -11.82 -15.79 -13.09
C VAL A 90 -11.46 -16.45 -11.75
N ASP A 91 -11.51 -17.78 -11.66
CA ASP A 91 -11.13 -18.53 -10.47
C ASP A 91 -9.64 -18.37 -10.13
N GLN A 92 -8.76 -18.41 -11.13
CA GLN A 92 -7.31 -18.18 -10.95
C GLN A 92 -7.02 -16.76 -10.46
N LEU A 93 -7.63 -15.73 -11.07
CA LEU A 93 -7.48 -14.34 -10.65
C LEU A 93 -8.00 -14.14 -9.21
N SER A 94 -9.13 -14.77 -8.87
CA SER A 94 -9.68 -14.74 -7.52
C SER A 94 -8.74 -15.42 -6.50
N GLN A 95 -8.11 -16.53 -6.88
CA GLN A 95 -7.12 -17.22 -6.04
C GLN A 95 -5.86 -16.37 -5.83
N ILE A 96 -5.31 -15.77 -6.89
CA ILE A 96 -4.15 -14.87 -6.81
C ILE A 96 -4.48 -13.68 -5.92
N ARG A 97 -5.68 -13.10 -6.06
CA ARG A 97 -6.15 -12.00 -5.20
C ARG A 97 -6.17 -12.41 -3.72
N LYS A 98 -6.71 -13.59 -3.38
CA LYS A 98 -6.72 -14.10 -2.00
C LYS A 98 -5.30 -14.31 -1.45
N GLN A 99 -4.39 -14.84 -2.28
CA GLN A 99 -2.99 -15.03 -1.91
C GLN A 99 -2.28 -13.69 -1.65
N LEU A 100 -2.47 -12.70 -2.54
CA LEU A 100 -1.89 -11.38 -2.38
C LEU A 100 -2.47 -10.65 -1.16
N TYR A 101 -3.77 -10.78 -0.91
CA TYR A 101 -4.40 -10.26 0.31
C TYR A 101 -3.76 -10.85 1.57
N THR A 102 -3.60 -12.17 1.61
CA THR A 102 -2.94 -12.87 2.73
C THR A 102 -1.51 -12.38 2.93
N LEU A 103 -0.76 -12.22 1.84
CA LEU A 103 0.61 -11.69 1.87
C LEU A 103 0.64 -10.25 2.38
N ALA A 104 -0.30 -9.39 1.95
CA ALA A 104 -0.39 -8.00 2.41
C ALA A 104 -0.73 -7.91 3.90
N ALA A 105 -1.64 -8.75 4.38
CA ALA A 105 -1.99 -8.83 5.80
C ALA A 105 -0.80 -9.28 6.65
N GLN A 106 -0.10 -10.35 6.23
CA GLN A 106 1.13 -10.81 6.89
C GLN A 106 2.22 -9.74 6.88
N PHE A 107 2.44 -9.08 5.75
CA PHE A 107 3.40 -7.99 5.62
C PHE A 107 3.12 -6.85 6.60
N ARG A 108 1.86 -6.42 6.71
CA ARG A 108 1.43 -5.38 7.66
C ARG A 108 1.57 -5.81 9.11
N SER A 109 1.19 -7.05 9.43
CA SER A 109 1.33 -7.60 10.77
C SER A 109 2.80 -7.64 11.19
N ASN A 110 3.67 -8.14 10.32
CA ASN A 110 5.12 -8.18 10.57
C ASN A 110 5.69 -6.76 10.72
N PHE A 111 5.28 -5.83 9.85
CA PHE A 111 5.70 -4.44 9.97
C PHE A 111 5.27 -3.81 11.30
N ARG A 112 4.01 -4.03 11.71
CA ARG A 112 3.48 -3.51 12.97
C ARG A 112 4.21 -4.09 14.16
N GLN A 113 4.41 -5.40 14.19
CA GLN A 113 5.19 -6.07 15.22
C GLN A 113 6.61 -5.48 15.31
N MET A 114 7.26 -5.27 14.16
CA MET A 114 8.57 -4.63 14.14
C MET A 114 8.55 -3.20 14.67
N LEU A 115 7.51 -2.41 14.39
CA LEU A 115 7.37 -1.06 14.95
C LEU A 115 7.21 -1.09 16.47
N ASP A 116 6.42 -2.02 17.00
CA ASP A 116 6.13 -2.14 18.42
C ASP A 116 7.32 -2.71 19.23
N GLU A 117 8.09 -3.64 18.65
CA GLU A 117 9.23 -4.30 19.31
C GLU A 117 10.58 -3.59 19.11
N SER A 118 10.71 -2.71 18.10
CA SER A 118 12.00 -2.10 17.76
C SER A 118 12.30 -0.86 18.59
N ASN A 119 13.48 -0.85 19.22
CA ASN A 119 14.10 0.40 19.64
C ASN A 119 14.59 1.15 18.38
N MET A 120 13.88 2.20 17.96
CA MET A 120 14.18 2.97 16.73
C MET A 120 15.58 3.60 16.73
N ALA A 121 16.16 3.84 17.91
CA ALA A 121 17.53 4.36 18.04
C ALA A 121 18.61 3.26 17.90
N SER A 122 18.23 1.97 17.95
CA SER A 122 19.17 0.86 17.81
C SER A 122 19.72 0.78 16.38
N LEU A 123 21.05 0.61 16.29
CA LEU A 123 21.78 0.45 15.03
C LEU A 123 21.35 -0.79 14.21
N ASP A 124 20.67 -1.75 14.83
CA ASP A 124 20.17 -2.96 14.17
C ASP A 124 18.79 -2.78 13.52
N SER A 125 18.10 -1.68 13.80
CA SER A 125 16.73 -1.45 13.35
C SER A 125 16.65 -1.29 11.82
N ALA A 126 17.41 -0.37 11.20
CA ALA A 126 17.31 -0.17 9.74
C ALA A 126 17.65 -1.43 8.92
N PRO A 127 18.68 -2.24 9.25
CA PRO A 127 18.90 -3.52 8.60
C PRO A 127 17.73 -4.51 8.73
N LYS A 128 17.09 -4.57 9.91
CA LYS A 128 15.92 -5.42 10.13
C LYS A 128 14.75 -4.95 9.27
N PHE A 129 14.37 -3.66 9.33
CA PHE A 129 13.27 -3.13 8.52
C PHE A 129 13.50 -3.31 7.02
N ARG A 130 14.74 -3.11 6.53
CA ARG A 130 15.07 -3.36 5.11
C ARG A 130 14.79 -4.81 4.69
N LYS A 131 14.98 -5.79 5.58
CA LYS A 131 14.73 -7.21 5.28
C LYS A 131 13.25 -7.57 5.15
N LEU A 132 12.35 -6.69 5.60
CA LEU A 132 10.91 -6.92 5.43
C LEU A 132 10.51 -6.91 3.95
N ILE A 133 11.19 -6.11 3.13
CA ILE A 133 11.08 -6.15 1.67
C ILE A 133 12.21 -7.02 1.14
N ASP A 134 11.99 -8.33 1.21
CA ASP A 134 12.95 -9.32 0.75
C ASP A 134 12.81 -9.63 -0.75
N ARG A 135 13.75 -10.44 -1.27
CA ARG A 135 13.73 -10.85 -2.67
C ARG A 135 12.44 -11.60 -3.04
N ASN A 136 11.87 -12.36 -2.11
CA ASN A 136 10.66 -13.14 -2.38
C ASN A 136 9.47 -12.22 -2.62
N LEU A 137 9.28 -11.20 -1.78
CA LEU A 137 8.25 -10.19 -1.97
C LEU A 137 8.43 -9.47 -3.32
N ILE A 138 9.65 -9.06 -3.67
CA ILE A 138 9.92 -8.46 -4.98
C ILE A 138 9.50 -9.39 -6.12
N CYS A 139 9.87 -10.67 -6.07
CA CYS A 139 9.54 -11.63 -7.10
C CYS A 139 8.02 -11.85 -7.21
N VAL A 140 7.31 -12.02 -6.09
CA VAL A 140 5.86 -12.21 -6.09
C VAL A 140 5.15 -11.00 -6.67
N LEU A 141 5.51 -9.78 -6.23
CA LEU A 141 4.92 -8.56 -6.77
C LEU A 141 5.28 -8.33 -8.24
N GLY A 142 6.46 -8.77 -8.67
CA GLY A 142 6.87 -8.77 -10.08
C GLY A 142 5.97 -9.64 -10.94
N VAL A 143 5.79 -10.92 -10.55
CA VAL A 143 4.93 -11.87 -11.29
C VAL A 143 3.48 -11.38 -11.37
N ILE A 144 2.93 -10.88 -10.25
CA ILE A 144 1.56 -10.36 -10.23
C ILE A 144 1.44 -9.12 -11.13
N ASN A 145 2.41 -8.21 -11.11
CA ASN A 145 2.38 -7.05 -12.00
C ASN A 145 2.51 -7.44 -13.47
N GLU A 146 3.37 -8.39 -13.82
CA GLU A 146 3.50 -8.84 -15.21
C GLU A 146 2.18 -9.41 -15.74
N LEU A 147 1.49 -10.22 -14.93
CA LEU A 147 0.14 -10.69 -15.22
C LEU A 147 -0.82 -9.51 -15.39
N LEU A 148 -0.90 -8.61 -14.42
CA LEU A 148 -1.80 -7.45 -14.47
C LEU A 148 -1.52 -6.55 -15.68
N ILE A 149 -0.24 -6.32 -16.03
CA ILE A 149 0.15 -5.52 -17.19
C ILE A 149 -0.30 -6.21 -18.48
N SER A 150 -0.09 -7.52 -18.60
CA SER A 150 -0.52 -8.31 -19.76
C SER A 150 -2.02 -8.21 -19.97
N GLU A 151 -2.81 -8.49 -18.93
CA GLU A 151 -4.27 -8.50 -19.02
C GLU A 151 -4.85 -7.08 -19.13
N MET A 152 -4.32 -6.10 -18.40
CA MET A 152 -4.81 -4.72 -18.49
C MET A 152 -4.47 -4.07 -19.83
N LYS A 153 -3.48 -4.57 -20.59
CA LYS A 153 -3.14 -3.99 -21.90
C LYS A 153 -4.27 -4.14 -22.91
N SER A 154 -5.05 -5.21 -22.84
CA SER A 154 -6.21 -5.43 -23.73
C SER A 154 -7.40 -4.54 -23.35
N ILE A 155 -7.53 -4.18 -22.06
CA ILE A 155 -8.67 -3.41 -21.52
C ILE A 155 -8.38 -1.90 -21.47
N SER A 156 -7.20 -1.51 -20.98
CA SER A 156 -6.79 -0.13 -20.75
C SER A 156 -5.27 0.04 -20.81
N GLU A 157 -4.75 0.40 -21.99
CA GLU A 157 -3.34 0.73 -22.19
C GLU A 157 -2.82 1.79 -21.19
N PRO A 158 -3.55 2.88 -20.88
CA PRO A 158 -3.09 3.87 -19.90
C PRO A 158 -2.94 3.34 -18.46
N LEU A 159 -3.69 2.29 -18.08
CA LEU A 159 -3.57 1.64 -16.78
C LEU A 159 -2.43 0.62 -16.77
N SER A 160 -2.30 -0.17 -17.83
CA SER A 160 -1.15 -1.07 -18.04
C SER A 160 0.19 -0.32 -17.94
N MET A 161 0.30 0.83 -18.62
CA MET A 161 1.47 1.70 -18.53
C MET A 161 1.70 2.23 -17.11
N GLN A 162 0.62 2.55 -16.38
CA GLN A 162 0.73 3.01 -15.00
C GLN A 162 1.24 1.91 -14.06
N LEU A 163 0.77 0.68 -14.21
CA LEU A 163 1.25 -0.49 -13.48
C LEU A 163 2.74 -0.73 -13.74
N HIS A 164 3.16 -0.66 -15.00
CA HIS A 164 4.56 -0.77 -15.37
C HIS A 164 5.42 0.30 -14.69
N ASN A 165 5.00 1.56 -14.73
CA ASN A 165 5.72 2.66 -14.06
C ASN A 165 5.84 2.44 -12.55
N CYS A 166 4.79 1.93 -11.90
CA CYS A 166 4.82 1.61 -10.48
C CYS A 166 5.79 0.48 -10.16
N LEU A 167 5.82 -0.59 -10.97
CA LEU A 167 6.75 -1.70 -10.82
C LEU A 167 8.19 -1.24 -10.98
N MET A 168 8.49 -0.42 -11.99
CA MET A 168 9.82 0.11 -12.23
C MET A 168 10.28 1.01 -11.08
N GLY A 169 9.41 1.89 -10.58
CA GLY A 169 9.70 2.72 -9.41
C GLY A 169 10.00 1.89 -8.15
N PHE A 170 9.19 0.87 -7.89
CA PHE A 170 9.37 -0.08 -6.79
C PHE A 170 10.73 -0.80 -6.88
N ALA A 171 11.03 -1.38 -8.04
CA ALA A 171 12.27 -2.10 -8.29
C ALA A 171 13.51 -1.19 -8.14
N ASN A 172 13.43 0.05 -8.63
CA ASN A 172 14.52 1.02 -8.52
C ASN A 172 14.81 1.40 -7.06
N ILE A 173 13.77 1.67 -6.25
CA ILE A 173 13.95 1.99 -4.83
C ILE A 173 14.53 0.78 -4.08
N TYR A 174 14.00 -0.42 -4.32
CA TYR A 174 14.54 -1.64 -3.71
C TYR A 174 16.02 -1.85 -4.06
N GLN A 175 16.38 -1.74 -5.35
CA GLN A 175 17.77 -1.87 -5.77
C GLN A 175 18.68 -0.82 -5.15
N PHE A 176 18.20 0.42 -5.02
CA PHE A 176 18.91 1.49 -4.34
C PHE A 176 19.16 1.13 -2.87
N LEU A 177 18.11 0.82 -2.11
CA LEU A 177 18.19 0.46 -0.69
C LEU A 177 19.06 -0.76 -0.41
N ARG A 178 19.07 -1.73 -1.32
CA ARG A 178 19.96 -2.91 -1.24
C ARG A 178 21.43 -2.52 -1.32
N LYS A 179 21.78 -1.52 -2.14
CA LYS A 179 23.14 -1.02 -2.32
C LYS A 179 23.59 -0.04 -1.23
N VAL A 180 22.66 0.54 -0.46
CA VAL A 180 23.01 1.42 0.66
C VAL A 180 23.78 0.60 1.73
N PRO A 181 24.99 1.05 2.14
CA PRO A 181 25.75 0.42 3.22
C PRO A 181 25.14 0.77 4.58
N ILE A 182 24.13 0.00 4.99
CA ILE A 182 23.49 0.17 6.30
C ILE A 182 24.31 -0.52 7.42
N HIS A 183 25.18 -1.47 7.07
CA HIS A 183 26.00 -2.18 8.05
C HIS A 183 27.28 -1.41 8.38
N HIS A 184 27.71 -1.51 9.64
CA HIS A 184 28.87 -0.82 10.23
C HIS A 184 30.22 -1.02 9.52
N GLN A 185 30.33 -2.01 8.63
CA GLN A 185 31.58 -2.33 7.95
C GLN A 185 31.99 -1.28 6.89
N TYR A 186 31.06 -0.45 6.42
CA TYR A 186 31.33 0.58 5.42
C TYR A 186 31.07 1.98 5.99
N LYS A 187 32.11 2.82 6.01
CA LYS A 187 32.03 4.21 6.46
C LYS A 187 31.44 5.09 5.36
N ILE A 188 30.27 5.64 5.61
CA ILE A 188 29.65 6.67 4.76
C ILE A 188 30.02 8.03 5.34
N THR A 189 30.52 8.95 4.51
CA THR A 189 30.79 10.33 4.95
C THR A 189 29.49 11.13 5.03
N LYS A 190 29.46 12.20 5.84
CA LYS A 190 28.28 13.07 5.94
C LYS A 190 27.78 13.57 4.56
N PRO A 191 28.64 14.06 3.65
CA PRO A 191 28.18 14.46 2.31
C PRO A 191 27.56 13.31 1.50
N GLN A 192 28.11 12.10 1.60
CA GLN A 192 27.54 10.93 0.94
C GLN A 192 26.16 10.58 1.52
N LEU A 193 26.01 10.66 2.84
CA LEU A 193 24.72 10.46 3.50
C LEU A 193 23.69 11.49 3.03
N ASP A 194 24.06 12.77 2.94
CA ASP A 194 23.17 13.83 2.48
C ASP A 194 22.69 13.59 1.04
N VAL A 195 23.60 13.18 0.15
CA VAL A 195 23.27 12.79 -1.23
C VAL A 195 22.32 11.58 -1.27
N LEU A 196 22.59 10.55 -0.45
CA LEU A 196 21.73 9.37 -0.37
C LEU A 196 20.33 9.71 0.14
N LEU A 197 20.22 10.52 1.18
CA LEU A 197 18.94 10.94 1.75
C LEU A 197 18.16 11.83 0.79
N LYS A 198 18.85 12.70 0.03
CA LYS A 198 18.23 13.49 -1.04
C LYS A 198 17.68 12.59 -2.14
N ALA A 199 18.52 11.73 -2.71
CA ALA A 199 18.11 10.82 -3.78
C ALA A 199 16.93 9.93 -3.35
N LEU A 200 16.97 9.38 -2.13
CA LEU A 200 15.92 8.51 -1.64
C LEU A 200 14.64 9.26 -1.24
N GLY A 201 14.78 10.27 -0.37
CA GLY A 201 13.65 10.93 0.29
C GLY A 201 13.05 12.12 -0.45
N GLN A 202 13.78 12.74 -1.38
CA GLN A 202 13.28 13.88 -2.16
C GLN A 202 12.98 13.52 -3.62
N GLU A 203 13.65 12.50 -4.17
CA GLU A 203 13.51 12.13 -5.58
C GLU A 203 12.77 10.81 -5.74
N LEU A 204 13.36 9.69 -5.32
CA LEU A 204 12.85 8.35 -5.62
C LEU A 204 11.51 8.04 -4.94
N ILE A 205 11.43 8.16 -3.61
CA ILE A 205 10.21 7.83 -2.85
C ILE A 205 9.04 8.76 -3.25
N PRO A 206 9.20 10.10 -3.29
CA PRO A 206 8.11 10.98 -3.69
C PRO A 206 7.65 10.74 -5.14
N SER A 207 8.58 10.52 -6.07
CA SER A 207 8.22 10.23 -7.47
C SER A 207 7.44 8.93 -7.59
N TRP A 208 7.85 7.89 -6.86
CA TRP A 208 7.10 6.63 -6.84
C TRP A 208 5.74 6.77 -6.18
N LYS A 209 5.65 7.49 -5.06
CA LYS A 209 4.37 7.79 -4.40
C LYS A 209 3.41 8.48 -5.36
N TYR A 210 3.86 9.45 -6.16
CA TYR A 210 3.04 10.08 -7.18
C TYR A 210 2.51 9.07 -8.21
N GLN A 211 3.33 8.10 -8.64
CA GLN A 211 2.88 7.03 -9.53
C GLN A 211 1.83 6.14 -8.88
N LEU A 212 1.96 5.83 -7.58
CA LEU A 212 0.96 5.08 -6.82
C LEU A 212 -0.35 5.85 -6.69
N ASP A 213 -0.30 7.14 -6.34
CA ASP A 213 -1.48 7.98 -6.21
C ASP A 213 -2.22 8.10 -7.57
N LEU A 214 -1.47 8.17 -8.69
CA LEU A 214 -2.05 8.16 -10.03
C LEU A 214 -2.63 6.80 -10.43
N LEU A 215 -1.99 5.69 -10.04
CA LEU A 215 -2.54 4.34 -10.22
C LEU A 215 -3.86 4.20 -9.48
N ASN A 216 -3.87 4.56 -8.21
CA ASN A 216 -5.04 4.54 -7.34
C ASN A 216 -6.19 5.33 -7.96
N PHE A 217 -5.94 6.58 -8.36
CA PHE A 217 -6.94 7.42 -9.02
C PHE A 217 -7.52 6.78 -10.29
N LYS A 218 -6.66 6.31 -11.21
CA LYS A 218 -7.10 5.66 -12.45
C LYS A 218 -7.93 4.40 -12.16
N LEU A 219 -7.50 3.61 -11.20
CA LEU A 219 -8.13 2.34 -10.84
C LEU A 219 -9.53 2.57 -10.24
N PHE A 220 -9.65 3.50 -9.30
CA PHE A 220 -10.95 3.82 -8.70
C PHE A 220 -11.95 4.43 -9.70
N ASN A 221 -11.47 5.22 -10.65
CA ASN A 221 -12.32 5.71 -11.75
C ASN A 221 -12.85 4.57 -12.62
N LEU A 222 -12.02 3.56 -12.91
CA LEU A 222 -12.43 2.38 -13.67
C LEU A 222 -13.42 1.52 -12.89
N LEU A 223 -13.15 1.26 -11.61
CA LEU A 223 -14.06 0.53 -10.71
C LEU A 223 -15.43 1.20 -10.62
N ALA A 224 -15.47 2.52 -10.41
CA ALA A 224 -16.70 3.30 -10.32
C ALA A 224 -17.44 3.44 -11.67
N SER A 225 -16.75 3.17 -12.78
CA SER A 225 -17.33 3.23 -14.12
C SER A 225 -17.77 1.85 -14.64
N HIS A 226 -17.35 0.76 -14.01
CA HIS A 226 -17.64 -0.60 -14.47
C HIS A 226 -19.07 -1.03 -14.10
N PRO A 227 -19.96 -1.28 -15.07
CA PRO A 227 -21.39 -1.52 -14.81
C PRO A 227 -21.67 -2.67 -13.83
N SER A 228 -20.97 -3.80 -13.97
CA SER A 228 -21.17 -4.96 -13.11
C SER A 228 -20.75 -4.71 -11.65
N ILE A 229 -19.67 -3.96 -11.43
CA ILE A 229 -19.18 -3.65 -10.08
C ILE A 229 -20.13 -2.66 -9.40
N VAL A 230 -20.61 -1.67 -10.16
CA VAL A 230 -21.61 -0.73 -9.66
C VAL A 230 -22.93 -1.44 -9.36
N ALA A 231 -23.37 -2.39 -10.20
CA ALA A 231 -24.56 -3.19 -9.92
C ALA A 231 -24.42 -3.96 -8.60
N GLN A 232 -23.30 -4.66 -8.39
CA GLN A 232 -23.01 -5.36 -7.13
C GLN A 232 -23.05 -4.43 -5.91
N TYR A 233 -22.47 -3.23 -6.02
CA TYR A 233 -22.55 -2.22 -4.96
C TYR A 233 -24.00 -1.83 -4.65
N ARG A 234 -24.81 -1.56 -5.69
CA ARG A 234 -26.20 -1.13 -5.52
C ARG A 234 -27.07 -2.22 -4.92
N ASP A 235 -26.87 -3.47 -5.34
CA ASP A 235 -27.58 -4.63 -4.79
C ASP A 235 -27.22 -4.85 -3.31
N ALA A 236 -25.95 -4.69 -2.95
CA ALA A 236 -25.48 -4.88 -1.57
C ALA A 236 -25.90 -3.74 -0.61
N THR A 237 -26.01 -2.50 -1.12
CA THR A 237 -26.24 -1.31 -0.28
C THR A 237 -27.63 -0.70 -0.38
N GLY A 238 -28.42 -1.09 -1.38
CA GLY A 238 -29.71 -0.48 -1.71
C GLY A 238 -29.62 0.94 -2.27
N ASP A 239 -28.41 1.42 -2.62
CA ASP A 239 -28.19 2.77 -3.15
C ASP A 239 -28.58 2.83 -4.64
N THR A 240 -29.68 3.50 -4.98
CA THR A 240 -30.18 3.59 -6.36
C THR A 240 -29.95 4.95 -7.02
N VAL A 241 -29.50 5.95 -6.26
CA VAL A 241 -29.56 7.36 -6.67
C VAL A 241 -28.18 8.03 -6.74
N SER A 242 -27.22 7.56 -5.94
CA SER A 242 -25.95 8.27 -5.79
C SER A 242 -25.05 8.06 -7.00
N ASP A 243 -24.46 9.15 -7.51
CA ASP A 243 -23.33 9.04 -8.43
C ASP A 243 -22.13 8.48 -7.65
N VAL A 244 -21.68 7.30 -8.05
CA VAL A 244 -20.55 6.61 -7.44
C VAL A 244 -19.21 7.07 -7.99
N ARG A 245 -19.19 8.02 -8.93
CA ARG A 245 -17.96 8.55 -9.56
C ARG A 245 -17.41 9.79 -8.87
N ASP A 246 -18.20 10.49 -8.06
CA ASP A 246 -17.74 11.66 -7.32
C ASP A 246 -18.45 11.86 -5.97
N GLY A 247 -17.84 12.67 -5.11
CA GLY A 247 -18.45 13.21 -3.91
C GLY A 247 -18.80 12.16 -2.83
N PRO A 248 -19.91 12.35 -2.10
CA PRO A 248 -20.32 11.45 -1.02
C PRO A 248 -20.68 10.04 -1.51
N GLY A 249 -21.16 9.89 -2.74
CA GLY A 249 -21.48 8.59 -3.34
C GLY A 249 -20.22 7.77 -3.60
N PHE A 250 -19.19 8.39 -4.18
CA PHE A 250 -17.87 7.76 -4.33
C PHE A 250 -17.27 7.32 -2.99
N LYS A 251 -17.38 8.14 -1.92
CA LYS A 251 -16.89 7.74 -0.59
C LYS A 251 -17.57 6.48 -0.07
N ARG A 252 -18.90 6.35 -0.22
CA ARG A 252 -19.63 5.13 0.18
C ARG A 252 -19.21 3.93 -0.66
N PHE A 253 -19.07 4.12 -1.97
CA PHE A 253 -18.60 3.07 -2.88
C PHE A 253 -17.20 2.58 -2.50
N VAL A 254 -16.26 3.48 -2.20
CA VAL A 254 -14.91 3.13 -1.76
C VAL A 254 -14.93 2.40 -0.41
N THR A 255 -15.77 2.81 0.54
CA THR A 255 -15.92 2.10 1.82
C THR A 255 -16.46 0.69 1.61
N TRP A 256 -17.49 0.53 0.77
CA TRP A 256 -17.99 -0.80 0.41
C TRP A 256 -16.92 -1.64 -0.28
N LEU A 257 -16.18 -1.10 -1.26
CA LEU A 257 -15.10 -1.82 -1.92
C LEU A 257 -14.03 -2.30 -0.93
N LYS A 258 -13.69 -1.48 0.07
CA LYS A 258 -12.79 -1.89 1.15
C LYS A 258 -13.37 -3.06 1.93
N ASP A 259 -14.63 -2.97 2.36
CA ASP A 259 -15.26 -4.05 3.12
C ASP A 259 -15.42 -5.34 2.30
N GLU A 260 -15.71 -5.22 1.01
CA GLU A 260 -15.92 -6.34 0.08
C GLU A 260 -14.61 -7.05 -0.27
N ILE A 261 -13.55 -6.29 -0.53
CA ILE A 261 -12.28 -6.82 -1.06
C ILE A 261 -11.26 -7.07 0.03
N VAL A 262 -11.25 -6.25 1.08
CA VAL A 262 -10.29 -6.29 2.18
C VAL A 262 -10.94 -6.86 3.46
N GLY A 263 -12.27 -6.91 3.56
CA GLY A 263 -12.97 -7.43 4.74
C GLY A 263 -13.04 -6.41 5.88
N LYS A 264 -14.07 -6.55 6.75
CA LYS A 264 -14.32 -5.67 7.92
C LYS A 264 -13.22 -5.65 9.00
N ALA A 265 -12.14 -6.42 8.84
CA ALA A 265 -11.11 -6.58 9.85
C ALA A 265 -9.72 -6.48 9.22
N ALA A 266 -9.31 -5.25 8.90
CA ALA A 266 -7.93 -4.98 8.50
C ALA A 266 -7.48 -3.55 8.85
N PHE A 267 -7.85 -3.05 10.04
CA PHE A 267 -7.20 -1.91 10.70
C PHE A 267 -7.25 -2.09 12.22
#